data_AF-A0A7C2ZTJ8-F1
#
_entry.id   AF-A0A7C2ZTJ8-F1
#
_cell.length_a   1.000
_cell.length_b   1.000
_cell.length_c   1.000
_cell.angle_alpha   90.00
_cell.angle_beta   90.00
_cell.angle_gamma   90.00
#
_symmetry.space_group_name_H-M   'P 1'
#
loop_
_entity.id
_entity.type
_entity.pdbx_description
1 polymer ?
#
loop_
_entity_poly.entity_id
_entity_poly.type
_entity_poly.pdbx_seq_one_letter_code
_entity_poly.pdbx_strand_id
1 'polypeptide(L)'
;MRERIIPIALSTLMILSVAAALLKEELKPWKRYQSRYHQIMRAQLREGEVRISRPERSPLERKIEMAARGKKLIIQFRNERGESERCLTCHLGLEEISPNHPVERTGCIACHGGDRLALDVKAAHRGLVRSDEKSCGGSSCHKDIVGSIKHEKIRRCFECHYDLSDS
;
A
#
# COMPACT_ATOMS: atom_id res chain seq x y z
N MET A 1 38.77 -16.91 -35.04
CA MET A 1 37.32 -17.12 -34.75
C MET A 1 37.01 -17.03 -33.26
N ARG A 2 37.72 -17.75 -32.39
CA ARG A 2 37.52 -17.77 -30.93
C ARG A 2 37.56 -16.38 -30.27
N GLU A 3 38.42 -15.48 -30.73
CA GLU A 3 38.56 -14.12 -30.19
C GLU A 3 37.36 -13.19 -30.43
N ARG A 4 36.55 -13.47 -31.46
CA ARG A 4 35.30 -12.72 -31.72
C ARG A 4 34.10 -13.36 -31.02
N ILE A 5 34.16 -14.65 -30.71
CA ILE A 5 33.07 -15.38 -30.06
C ILE A 5 32.92 -14.97 -28.58
N ILE A 6 34.03 -14.78 -27.87
CA ILE A 6 34.04 -14.40 -26.44
C ILE A 6 33.31 -13.05 -26.18
N PRO A 7 33.66 -11.93 -26.85
CA PRO A 7 32.98 -10.66 -26.60
C PRO A 7 31.51 -10.68 -27.02
N ILE A 8 31.15 -11.44 -28.06
CA ILE A 8 29.75 -11.63 -28.47
C ILE A 8 28.99 -12.37 -27.36
N ALA A 9 29.53 -13.48 -26.86
CA ALA A 9 28.90 -14.25 -25.79
C ALA A 9 28.72 -13.45 -24.49
N LEU A 10 29.72 -12.66 -24.10
CA LEU A 10 29.64 -11.77 -22.94
C LEU A 10 28.59 -10.67 -23.12
N SER A 11 28.52 -10.08 -24.31
CA SER A 11 27.52 -9.05 -24.63
C SER A 11 26.11 -9.63 -24.60
N THR A 12 25.90 -10.80 -25.20
CA THR A 12 24.61 -11.50 -25.16
C THR A 12 24.22 -11.85 -23.72
N LEU A 13 25.14 -12.35 -22.90
CA LEU A 13 24.89 -12.64 -21.49
C LEU A 13 24.49 -11.37 -20.72
N MET A 14 25.19 -10.25 -20.94
CA MET A 14 24.86 -8.98 -20.32
C MET A 14 23.45 -8.52 -20.72
N ILE A 15 23.10 -8.56 -22.00
CA ILE A 15 21.77 -8.19 -22.49
C ILE A 15 20.68 -9.08 -21.88
N LEU A 16 20.89 -10.40 -21.83
CA LEU A 16 19.95 -11.34 -21.23
C LEU A 16 19.77 -11.07 -19.73
N SER A 17 20.85 -10.73 -19.02
CA SER A 17 20.77 -10.40 -17.58
C SER A 17 19.97 -9.12 -17.33
N VAL A 18 20.14 -8.09 -18.16
CA VAL A 18 19.38 -6.84 -18.10
C VAL A 18 17.91 -7.10 -18.43
N ALA A 19 17.63 -7.86 -19.51
CA ALA A 19 16.27 -8.24 -19.87
C ALA A 19 15.57 -9.00 -18.74
N ALA A 20 16.26 -9.96 -18.11
CA ALA A 20 15.74 -10.70 -16.96
C ALA A 20 15.47 -9.79 -15.75
N ALA A 21 16.33 -8.81 -15.49
CA ALA A 21 16.12 -7.82 -14.42
C ALA A 21 14.91 -6.92 -14.69
N LEU A 22 14.73 -6.46 -15.93
CA LEU A 22 13.57 -5.66 -16.34
C LEU A 22 12.26 -6.45 -16.23
N LEU A 23 12.27 -7.73 -16.66
CA LEU A 23 11.11 -8.61 -16.50
C LEU A 23 10.76 -8.82 -15.01
N LYS A 24 11.76 -9.07 -14.17
CA LYS A 24 11.56 -9.17 -12.71
C LYS A 24 10.98 -7.89 -12.12
N GLU A 25 11.42 -6.72 -12.59
CA GLU A 25 10.90 -5.43 -12.15
C GLU A 25 9.43 -5.24 -12.52
N GLU A 26 9.02 -5.64 -13.73
CA GLU A 26 7.62 -5.58 -14.18
C GLU A 26 6.70 -6.57 -13.46
N LEU A 27 7.24 -7.73 -13.06
CA LEU A 27 6.51 -8.79 -12.35
C LEU A 27 6.42 -8.57 -10.83
N LYS A 28 6.89 -7.44 -10.30
CA LYS A 28 6.81 -7.16 -8.86
C LYS A 28 5.35 -7.23 -8.36
N PRO A 29 5.06 -7.93 -7.25
CA PRO A 29 3.69 -8.19 -6.80
C PRO A 29 2.83 -6.93 -6.64
N TRP A 30 3.37 -5.87 -6.04
CA TRP A 30 2.65 -4.61 -5.79
C TRP A 30 2.12 -3.94 -7.07
N LYS A 31 2.80 -4.10 -8.23
CA LYS A 31 2.33 -3.54 -9.51
C LYS A 31 1.01 -4.16 -9.95
N ARG A 32 0.77 -5.44 -9.59
CA ARG A 32 -0.50 -6.14 -9.87
C ARG A 32 -1.65 -5.51 -9.09
N TYR A 33 -1.46 -5.19 -7.81
CA TYR A 33 -2.48 -4.58 -6.96
C TYR A 33 -2.89 -3.19 -7.47
N GLN A 34 -1.92 -2.33 -7.80
CA GLN A 34 -2.24 -1.03 -8.41
C GLN A 34 -2.94 -1.18 -9.75
N SER A 35 -2.54 -2.15 -10.58
CA SER A 35 -3.21 -2.39 -11.87
C SER A 35 -4.68 -2.79 -11.70
N ARG A 36 -5.00 -3.62 -10.69
CA ARG A 36 -6.38 -3.97 -10.33
C ARG A 36 -7.17 -2.74 -9.86
N TYR A 37 -6.60 -1.95 -8.95
CA TYR A 37 -7.22 -0.71 -8.49
C TYR A 37 -7.50 0.25 -9.67
N HIS A 38 -6.55 0.44 -10.58
CA HIS A 38 -6.74 1.29 -11.77
C HIS A 38 -7.85 0.79 -12.68
N GLN A 39 -8.02 -0.54 -12.82
CA GLN A 39 -9.11 -1.10 -13.63
C GLN A 39 -10.47 -0.75 -13.04
N ILE A 40 -10.62 -0.88 -11.71
CA ILE A 40 -11.84 -0.54 -10.97
C ILE A 40 -12.11 0.97 -11.06
N MET A 41 -11.11 1.81 -10.76
CA MET A 41 -11.29 3.27 -10.81
C MET A 41 -11.59 3.77 -12.22
N ARG A 42 -11.01 3.18 -13.27
CA ARG A 42 -11.34 3.51 -14.66
C ARG A 42 -12.76 3.10 -15.04
N ALA A 43 -13.33 2.06 -14.43
CA ALA A 43 -14.73 1.71 -14.62
C ALA A 43 -15.64 2.77 -13.97
N GLN A 44 -15.37 3.10 -12.71
CA GLN A 44 -16.13 4.11 -11.95
C GLN A 44 -16.05 5.53 -12.56
N LEU A 45 -14.87 5.96 -13.03
CA LEU A 45 -14.71 7.26 -13.70
C LEU A 45 -15.47 7.33 -15.04
N ARG A 46 -15.70 6.20 -15.71
CA ARG A 46 -16.51 6.14 -16.94
C ARG A 46 -18.01 6.20 -16.65
N GLU A 47 -18.42 5.79 -15.45
CA GLU A 47 -19.81 5.84 -14.97
C GLU A 47 -20.19 7.21 -14.38
N GLY A 48 -19.25 8.16 -14.33
CA GLY A 48 -19.53 9.56 -14.14
C GLY A 48 -19.90 9.96 -12.72
N GLU A 49 -18.99 9.78 -11.76
CA GLU A 49 -18.97 10.61 -10.56
C GLU A 49 -17.59 10.63 -9.90
N VAL A 50 -17.43 11.52 -8.91
CA VAL A 50 -16.22 11.85 -8.11
C VAL A 50 -15.52 13.13 -8.56
N ARG A 51 -16.15 14.27 -8.21
CA ARG A 51 -15.46 15.54 -7.96
C ARG A 51 -14.80 15.49 -6.58
N ILE A 52 -13.49 15.35 -6.51
CA ILE A 52 -12.71 15.67 -5.29
C ILE A 52 -11.99 17.00 -5.52
N SER A 53 -12.69 18.08 -5.16
CA SER A 53 -12.10 19.41 -5.01
C SER A 53 -11.76 19.62 -3.54
N ARG A 54 -10.48 19.56 -3.17
CA ARG A 54 -9.98 20.09 -1.89
C ARG A 54 -8.72 20.94 -2.15
N PRO A 55 -8.63 22.16 -1.61
CA PRO A 55 -7.48 23.03 -1.78
C PRO A 55 -6.33 22.59 -0.86
N GLU A 56 -5.11 22.68 -1.39
CA GLU A 56 -3.82 22.22 -0.84
C GLU A 56 -3.69 20.71 -0.54
N ARG A 57 -3.20 19.99 -1.57
CA ARG A 57 -2.84 18.57 -1.48
C ARG A 57 -1.40 18.42 -0.98
N SER A 58 -1.24 17.76 0.14
CA SER A 58 0.05 17.28 0.65
C SER A 58 0.80 16.46 -0.42
N PRO A 59 2.14 16.34 -0.32
CA PRO A 59 2.92 15.52 -1.24
C PRO A 59 2.44 14.06 -1.33
N LEU A 60 1.86 13.54 -0.24
CA LEU A 60 1.29 12.20 -0.20
C LEU A 60 -0.03 12.10 -0.97
N GLU A 61 -0.97 13.03 -0.74
CA GLU A 61 -2.24 13.08 -1.47
C GLU A 61 -2.01 13.19 -2.98
N ARG A 62 -0.98 13.95 -3.40
CA ARG A 62 -0.58 14.01 -4.81
C ARG A 62 -0.13 12.66 -5.35
N LYS A 63 0.67 11.89 -4.59
CA LYS A 63 1.11 10.56 -5.01
C LYS A 63 -0.07 9.59 -5.09
N ILE A 64 -0.99 9.63 -4.12
CA ILE A 64 -2.20 8.81 -4.10
C ILE A 64 -3.08 9.13 -5.30
N GLU A 65 -3.27 10.40 -5.63
CA GLU A 65 -4.05 10.81 -6.81
C GLU A 65 -3.40 10.38 -8.11
N MET A 66 -2.07 10.57 -8.25
CA MET A 66 -1.35 10.10 -9.43
C MET A 66 -1.48 8.58 -9.60
N ALA A 67 -1.45 7.84 -8.49
CA ALA A 67 -1.74 6.42 -8.50
C ALA A 67 -3.19 6.15 -8.92
N ALA A 68 -4.18 6.81 -8.33
CA ALA A 68 -5.59 6.67 -8.74
C ALA A 68 -5.85 6.95 -10.23
N ARG A 69 -5.10 7.88 -10.84
CA ARG A 69 -5.16 8.18 -12.27
C ARG A 69 -4.42 7.18 -13.17
N GLY A 70 -3.83 6.13 -12.59
CA GLY A 70 -3.23 5.03 -13.33
C GLY A 70 -1.70 4.98 -13.29
N LYS A 71 -1.03 5.89 -12.59
CA LYS A 71 0.43 5.89 -12.50
C LYS A 71 0.90 4.84 -11.48
N LYS A 72 1.75 3.91 -11.91
CA LYS A 72 2.35 2.94 -10.98
C LYS A 72 3.43 3.62 -10.14
N LEU A 73 3.27 3.66 -8.81
CA LEU A 73 4.12 4.42 -7.89
C LEU A 73 4.28 3.69 -6.57
N ILE A 74 5.49 3.70 -5.99
CA ILE A 74 5.66 3.35 -4.58
C ILE A 74 5.20 4.54 -3.75
N ILE A 75 4.19 4.32 -2.90
CA ILE A 75 3.63 5.34 -2.03
C ILE A 75 4.25 5.18 -0.66
N GLN A 76 5.33 5.92 -0.44
CA GLN A 76 5.96 6.04 0.87
C GLN A 76 5.53 7.34 1.55
N PHE A 77 5.10 7.22 2.79
CA PHE A 77 4.78 8.34 3.68
C PHE A 77 5.41 8.16 5.05
N ARG A 78 5.41 9.21 5.87
CA ARG A 78 5.90 9.18 7.24
C ARG A 78 4.70 9.38 8.18
N ASN A 79 4.50 8.45 9.10
CA ASN A 79 3.43 8.53 10.09
C ASN A 79 3.76 9.54 11.21
N GLU A 80 2.80 9.79 12.09
CA GLU A 80 2.93 10.71 13.24
C GLU A 80 3.98 10.26 14.27
N ARG A 81 4.31 8.97 14.30
CA ARG A 81 5.43 8.42 15.10
C ARG A 81 6.79 8.62 14.43
N GLY A 82 6.83 9.24 13.25
CA GLY A 82 8.04 9.48 12.48
C GLY A 82 8.52 8.27 11.67
N GLU A 83 7.73 7.21 11.54
CA GLU A 83 8.12 5.98 10.84
C GLU A 83 7.68 6.03 9.37
N SER A 84 8.49 5.51 8.46
CA SER A 84 8.14 5.49 7.04
C SER A 84 7.39 4.22 6.64
N GLU A 85 6.26 4.33 5.97
CA GLU A 85 5.43 3.18 5.58
C GLU A 85 5.15 3.18 4.09
N ARG A 86 4.94 1.99 3.51
CA ARG A 86 4.64 1.78 2.09
C ARG A 86 3.33 1.03 1.83
N CYS A 87 2.51 0.83 2.86
CA CYS A 87 1.29 0.01 2.79
C CYS A 87 0.31 0.49 1.70
N LEU A 88 0.18 1.82 1.54
CA LEU A 88 -0.64 2.46 0.50
C LEU A 88 -0.15 2.20 -0.93
N THR A 89 1.03 1.58 -1.12
CA THR A 89 1.48 1.13 -2.45
C THR A 89 0.56 0.04 -2.99
N CYS A 90 0.09 -0.89 -2.15
CA CYS A 90 -0.83 -1.95 -2.55
C CYS A 90 -2.27 -1.63 -2.16
N HIS A 91 -2.47 -1.01 -0.99
CA HIS A 91 -3.79 -0.72 -0.42
C HIS A 91 -4.27 0.70 -0.76
N LEU A 92 -4.38 0.98 -2.05
CA LEU A 92 -4.96 2.23 -2.55
C LEU A 92 -6.48 2.26 -2.31
N GLY A 93 -7.00 3.43 -1.95
CA GLY A 93 -8.44 3.63 -1.79
C GLY A 93 -9.04 2.96 -0.54
N LEU A 94 -8.21 2.64 0.46
CA LEU A 94 -8.71 2.26 1.78
C LEU A 94 -9.57 3.40 2.35
N GLU A 95 -10.72 3.04 2.92
CA GLU A 95 -11.55 3.98 3.63
C GLU A 95 -10.81 4.51 4.87
N GLU A 96 -11.06 5.77 5.19
CA GLU A 96 -10.53 6.38 6.40
C GLU A 96 -11.14 5.70 7.64
N ILE A 97 -10.29 5.30 8.59
CA ILE A 97 -10.70 4.63 9.83
C ILE A 97 -11.63 5.55 10.63
N SER A 98 -11.20 6.81 10.83
CA SER A 98 -12.01 7.90 11.36
C SER A 98 -11.30 9.24 11.12
N PRO A 99 -12.03 10.38 11.24
CA PRO A 99 -11.44 11.71 11.12
C PRO A 99 -10.25 11.98 12.05
N ASN A 100 -10.18 11.26 13.16
CA ASN A 100 -9.11 11.37 14.16
C ASN A 100 -7.94 10.41 13.89
N HIS A 101 -8.13 9.40 13.04
CA HIS A 101 -7.09 8.44 12.67
C HIS A 101 -6.97 8.28 11.15
N PRO A 102 -6.65 9.36 10.40
CA PRO A 102 -6.43 9.24 8.98
C PRO A 102 -5.18 8.40 8.69
N VAL A 103 -5.31 7.43 7.78
CA VAL A 103 -4.27 6.43 7.49
C VAL A 103 -2.96 7.08 7.05
N GLU A 104 -3.07 8.18 6.31
CA GLU A 104 -1.96 9.00 5.80
C GLU A 104 -1.09 9.61 6.91
N ARG A 105 -1.63 9.76 8.13
CA ARG A 105 -0.92 10.33 9.27
C ARG A 105 -0.69 9.30 10.36
N THR A 106 -1.72 8.57 10.78
CA THR A 106 -1.61 7.58 11.84
C THR A 106 -0.73 6.40 11.43
N GLY A 107 -0.79 5.99 10.16
CA GLY A 107 -0.05 4.83 9.66
C GLY A 107 -0.72 3.50 10.00
N CYS A 108 -0.44 2.48 9.20
CA CYS A 108 -1.04 1.15 9.34
C CYS A 108 -0.36 0.38 10.48
N ILE A 109 0.97 0.51 10.57
CA ILE A 109 1.76 -0.28 11.53
C ILE A 109 1.57 0.17 12.97
N ALA A 110 0.98 1.35 13.18
CA ALA A 110 0.65 1.88 14.49
C ALA A 110 -0.27 0.96 15.31
N CYS A 111 -1.14 0.21 14.60
CA CYS A 111 -2.09 -0.75 15.17
C CYS A 111 -1.77 -2.18 14.71
N HIS A 112 -1.44 -2.37 13.43
CA HIS A 112 -1.37 -3.69 12.83
C HIS A 112 0.02 -4.34 12.86
N GLY A 113 1.10 -3.58 13.08
CA GLY A 113 2.47 -4.09 12.88
C GLY A 113 2.78 -4.41 11.42
N GLY A 114 3.57 -5.46 11.16
CA GLY A 114 4.04 -5.81 9.83
C GLY A 114 5.37 -5.13 9.43
N ASP A 115 5.92 -5.52 8.28
CA ASP A 115 7.12 -4.90 7.70
C ASP A 115 6.73 -3.70 6.83
N ARG A 116 6.77 -2.51 7.43
CA ARG A 116 6.33 -1.25 6.84
C ARG A 116 7.03 -0.84 5.52
N LEU A 117 8.19 -1.42 5.19
CA LEU A 117 8.97 -1.04 4.00
C LEU A 117 8.96 -2.09 2.89
N ALA A 118 8.48 -3.30 3.19
CA ALA A 118 8.43 -4.38 2.23
C ALA A 118 7.41 -4.09 1.10
N LEU A 119 7.74 -4.56 -0.10
CA LEU A 119 6.88 -4.48 -1.30
C LEU A 119 6.49 -5.88 -1.81
N ASP A 120 6.86 -6.90 -1.05
CA ASP A 120 6.41 -8.29 -1.19
C ASP A 120 5.36 -8.56 -0.13
N VAL A 121 4.30 -9.28 -0.51
CA VAL A 121 3.12 -9.52 0.34
C VAL A 121 3.51 -10.28 1.61
N LYS A 122 4.25 -11.38 1.46
CA LYS A 122 4.65 -12.23 2.58
C LYS A 122 5.57 -11.49 3.54
N ALA A 123 6.49 -10.68 3.01
CA ALA A 123 7.37 -9.87 3.83
C ALA A 123 6.60 -8.76 4.56
N ALA A 124 5.76 -8.00 3.85
CA ALA A 124 4.98 -6.90 4.40
C ALA A 124 4.03 -7.36 5.51
N HIS A 125 3.41 -8.53 5.34
CA HIS A 125 2.45 -9.07 6.33
C HIS A 125 3.12 -9.84 7.48
N ARG A 126 4.45 -9.92 7.52
CA ARG A 126 5.15 -10.66 8.59
C ARG A 126 4.97 -9.94 9.93
N GLY A 127 4.30 -10.59 10.87
CA GLY A 127 3.98 -9.99 12.18
C GLY A 127 2.83 -8.98 12.12
N LEU A 128 2.07 -8.98 11.02
CA LEU A 128 0.82 -8.21 10.91
C LEU A 128 -0.26 -8.89 11.76
N VAL A 129 -0.98 -8.11 12.57
CA VAL A 129 -2.13 -8.57 13.35
C VAL A 129 -3.42 -8.02 12.76
N ARG A 130 -4.48 -8.80 12.86
CA ARG A 130 -5.83 -8.35 12.51
C ARG A 130 -6.27 -7.27 13.51
N SER A 131 -7.09 -6.32 13.04
CA SER A 131 -7.73 -5.38 13.95
C SER A 131 -8.59 -6.12 14.99
N ASP A 132 -8.16 -6.05 16.24
CA ASP A 132 -8.93 -6.41 17.41
C ASP A 132 -8.93 -5.25 18.44
N GLU A 133 -9.72 -5.36 19.50
CA GLU A 133 -9.74 -4.38 20.60
C GLU A 133 -8.35 -4.19 21.26
N LYS A 134 -7.42 -5.14 21.13
CA LYS A 134 -6.06 -5.03 21.69
C LYS A 134 -5.12 -4.26 20.78
N SER A 135 -5.33 -4.36 19.47
CA SER A 135 -4.62 -3.59 18.45
C SER A 135 -5.08 -2.12 18.43
N CYS A 136 -6.34 -1.88 18.80
CA CYS A 136 -6.90 -0.54 18.99
C CYS A 136 -6.57 -0.03 20.40
N GLY A 137 -5.75 1.02 20.47
CA GLY A 137 -5.41 1.69 21.73
C GLY A 137 -4.71 0.83 22.77
N GLY A 138 -3.71 0.07 22.33
CA GLY A 138 -2.70 -0.51 23.22
C GLY A 138 -1.97 0.55 24.07
N SER A 139 -0.94 0.14 24.81
CA SER A 139 -0.24 0.98 25.81
C SER A 139 0.30 2.32 25.32
N SER A 140 0.39 2.56 24.02
CA SER A 140 0.89 3.79 23.40
C SER A 140 -0.18 4.78 22.96
N CYS A 141 -1.47 4.42 22.95
CA CYS A 141 -2.53 5.25 22.36
C CYS A 141 -3.82 5.12 23.18
N HIS A 142 -4.07 6.01 24.15
CA HIS A 142 -5.34 6.11 24.90
C HIS A 142 -5.93 4.79 25.46
N LYS A 143 -5.11 4.02 26.20
CA LYS A 143 -5.44 2.70 26.77
C LYS A 143 -6.76 2.64 27.54
N ASP A 144 -7.08 3.70 28.28
CA ASP A 144 -8.25 3.72 29.18
C ASP A 144 -9.53 4.22 28.50
N ILE A 145 -9.43 4.67 27.25
CA ILE A 145 -10.56 5.22 26.50
C ILE A 145 -11.20 4.15 25.60
N VAL A 146 -10.43 3.23 25.03
CA VAL A 146 -10.96 2.25 24.05
C VAL A 146 -12.07 1.39 24.62
N GLY A 147 -11.90 0.86 25.84
CA GLY A 147 -12.93 0.06 26.52
C GLY A 147 -14.22 0.84 26.86
N SER A 148 -14.18 2.18 26.83
CA SER A 148 -15.32 3.06 27.14
C SER A 148 -16.11 3.50 25.91
N ILE A 149 -15.58 3.28 24.70
CA ILE A 149 -16.27 3.63 23.45
C ILE A 149 -17.19 2.47 23.06
N LYS A 150 -18.47 2.76 22.79
CA LYS A 150 -19.37 1.78 22.17
C LYS A 150 -18.84 1.45 20.77
N HIS A 151 -18.30 0.24 20.62
CA HIS A 151 -17.70 -0.25 19.39
C HIS A 151 -18.69 -0.39 18.22
N GLU A 152 -19.97 -0.06 18.38
CA GLU A 152 -20.98 0.05 17.33
C GLU A 152 -20.53 0.90 16.12
N LYS A 153 -19.85 2.04 16.36
CA LYS A 153 -19.26 2.85 15.28
C LYS A 153 -17.90 2.33 14.80
N ILE A 154 -17.23 1.52 15.62
CA ILE A 154 -15.98 0.82 15.32
C ILE A 154 -16.26 -0.52 14.59
N ARG A 155 -17.52 -0.99 14.54
CA ARG A 155 -17.93 -2.18 13.78
C ARG A 155 -17.48 -2.12 12.34
N ARG A 156 -17.45 -0.93 11.72
CA ARG A 156 -16.92 -0.73 10.36
C ARG A 156 -15.44 -1.12 10.22
N CYS A 157 -14.65 -0.99 11.29
CA CYS A 157 -13.25 -1.43 11.33
C CYS A 157 -13.10 -2.95 11.48
N PHE A 158 -14.01 -3.61 12.21
CA PHE A 158 -14.06 -5.07 12.34
C PHE A 158 -14.73 -5.78 11.13
N GLU A 159 -15.66 -5.08 10.47
CA GLU A 159 -16.37 -5.54 9.28
C GLU A 159 -15.53 -5.37 8.01
N CYS A 160 -14.49 -4.55 8.04
CA CYS A 160 -13.49 -4.45 6.97
C CYS A 160 -12.41 -5.53 7.06
N HIS A 161 -12.83 -6.78 6.89
CA HIS A 161 -12.08 -7.79 6.13
C HIS A 161 -13.10 -8.59 5.32
N TYR A 162 -13.71 -7.94 4.33
CA TYR A 162 -14.38 -8.63 3.24
C TYR A 162 -13.28 -9.34 2.43
N ASP A 163 -13.11 -10.62 2.72
CA ASP A 163 -12.70 -11.67 1.80
C ASP A 163 -11.44 -11.42 0.92
N LEU A 164 -10.27 -11.40 1.57
CA LEU A 164 -8.99 -11.61 0.86
C LEU A 164 -8.25 -12.81 1.45
N SER A 165 -8.97 -13.92 1.61
CA SER A 165 -8.38 -15.23 1.92
C SER A 165 -7.70 -15.90 0.71
N ASP A 166 -7.62 -15.22 -0.45
CA ASP A 166 -7.02 -15.74 -1.69
C ASP A 166 -5.71 -15.02 -2.12
N SER A 167 -4.87 -14.57 -1.18
CA SER A 167 -3.50 -14.14 -1.52
C SER A 167 -2.46 -14.50 -0.48
#